data_AF-A0AA46UX39-F1
#
_entry.id   AF-A0AA46UX39-F1
#
_cell.length_a   1.000
_cell.length_b   1.000
_cell.length_c   1.000
_cell.angle_alpha   90.00
_cell.angle_beta   90.00
_cell.angle_gamma   90.00
#
_symmetry.space_group_name_H-M   'P 1'
#
loop_
_entity.id
_entity.type
_entity.pdbx_description
1 polymer ?
#
loop_
_entity_poly.entity_id
_entity_poly.type
_entity_poly.pdbx_seq_one_letter_code
_entity_poly.pdbx_strand_id
1 'polypeptide(L)'
;MRTSPSLSPRAALAAAAIAAGAVLAAPGSAQAVASPAASTAAPGQGLEWFQARHGLPRTGSVDGATAKALQQAPDAELRRTFRTAQDLGPEELANARTVIGVGKGANIPEQGQVIALMTAMQESKFVNYTVPVDHDSLGIFQQRPSTGWGTPEQITDVPTSSKSFYGVAPFGSNPGLIQIAGWETMAPGDVCQAVQRSAYPDRYAQWEGFARDLLARESPTVPPIF
;
A
#
# COMPACT_ATOMS: atom_id res chain seq x y z
N MET A 1 48.92 62.05 -28.94
CA MET A 1 49.98 63.07 -28.81
C MET A 1 50.06 63.47 -27.34
N ARG A 2 51.25 63.35 -26.73
CA ARG A 2 51.69 63.92 -25.42
C ARG A 2 51.09 63.30 -24.15
N THR A 3 51.81 62.42 -23.43
CA THR A 3 52.92 62.60 -22.47
C THR A 3 52.48 63.00 -21.05
N SER A 4 52.87 62.14 -20.09
CA SER A 4 52.89 62.18 -18.61
C SER A 4 53.57 63.44 -18.00
N PRO A 5 53.95 63.55 -16.70
CA PRO A 5 53.68 62.78 -15.46
C PRO A 5 53.51 63.65 -14.15
N SER A 6 53.37 62.94 -13.00
CA SER A 6 53.94 63.19 -11.65
C SER A 6 53.56 64.42 -10.79
N LEU A 7 53.17 64.17 -9.52
CA LEU A 7 54.07 64.27 -8.34
C LEU A 7 53.24 64.12 -7.02
N SER A 8 53.59 63.12 -6.21
CA SER A 8 53.40 63.07 -4.75
C SER A 8 54.38 64.06 -4.07
N PRO A 9 54.28 64.45 -2.76
CA PRO A 9 54.40 63.49 -1.64
C PRO A 9 53.86 63.87 -0.22
N ARG A 10 53.92 62.86 0.69
CA ARG A 10 54.10 62.91 2.17
C ARG A 10 52.96 63.45 3.04
N ALA A 11 52.67 62.92 4.24
CA ALA A 11 53.09 61.76 5.03
C ALA A 11 52.20 61.74 6.30
N ALA A 12 51.92 60.56 6.89
CA ALA A 12 51.92 60.36 8.35
C ALA A 12 51.74 58.88 8.68
N LEU A 13 52.69 58.34 9.46
CA LEU A 13 52.64 57.03 10.09
C LEU A 13 51.60 57.03 11.21
N ALA A 14 50.88 55.92 11.37
CA ALA A 14 50.52 55.40 12.68
C ALA A 14 50.48 53.87 12.60
N ALA A 15 51.38 53.25 13.37
CA ALA A 15 51.43 51.81 13.56
C ALA A 15 50.38 51.38 14.58
N ALA A 16 49.65 50.30 14.29
CA ALA A 16 48.96 49.49 15.29
C ALA A 16 49.02 48.03 14.84
N ALA A 17 49.77 47.23 15.59
CA ALA A 17 49.91 45.79 15.40
C ALA A 17 48.72 45.07 16.04
N ILE A 18 48.02 44.20 15.31
CA ILE A 18 47.18 43.14 15.90
C ILE A 18 47.28 41.85 15.06
N ALA A 19 47.82 40.83 15.71
CA ALA A 19 47.65 39.38 15.57
C ALA A 19 47.44 38.74 14.19
N ALA A 20 48.39 37.88 13.84
CA ALA A 20 48.24 36.83 12.85
C ALA A 20 47.14 35.84 13.26
N GLY A 21 46.20 35.60 12.36
CA GLY A 21 45.21 34.53 12.45
C GLY A 21 44.83 34.10 11.04
N ALA A 22 45.63 33.25 10.41
CA ALA A 22 45.26 32.60 9.17
C ALA A 22 44.18 31.56 9.49
N VAL A 23 42.92 31.91 9.29
CA VAL A 23 41.83 30.92 9.23
C VAL A 23 41.95 30.22 7.89
N LEU A 24 42.51 29.00 7.89
CA LEU A 24 42.33 28.07 6.79
C LEU A 24 40.83 27.72 6.73
N ALA A 25 40.13 28.26 5.72
CA ALA A 25 38.81 27.80 5.35
C ALA A 25 38.95 26.36 4.83
N ALA A 26 38.61 25.38 5.67
CA ALA A 26 38.38 24.02 5.20
C ALA A 26 37.20 24.05 4.20
N PRO A 27 37.26 23.34 3.06
CA PRO A 27 36.11 23.22 2.19
C PRO A 27 35.01 22.51 2.98
N GLY A 28 33.92 23.24 3.24
CA GLY A 28 32.74 22.69 3.90
C GLY A 28 32.27 21.47 3.13
N SER A 29 32.23 20.33 3.81
CA SER A 29 31.59 19.13 3.31
C SER A 29 30.14 19.48 2.99
N ALA A 30 29.84 19.70 1.71
CA ALA A 30 28.47 19.76 1.25
C ALA A 30 27.87 18.39 1.55
N GLN A 31 27.14 18.28 2.66
CA GLN A 31 26.27 17.14 2.90
C GLN A 31 25.25 17.18 1.78
N ALA A 32 25.42 16.27 0.83
CA ALA A 32 24.40 16.00 -0.17
C ALA A 32 23.11 15.70 0.60
N VAL A 33 22.15 16.62 0.55
CA VAL A 33 20.79 16.35 0.99
C VAL A 33 20.28 15.29 0.02
N ALA A 34 20.34 14.03 0.45
CA ALA A 34 19.84 12.91 -0.33
C ALA A 34 18.40 13.23 -0.73
N SER A 35 18.10 13.17 -2.03
CA SER A 35 16.72 13.27 -2.50
C SER A 35 15.88 12.21 -1.78
N PRO A 36 14.70 12.52 -1.22
CA PRO A 36 13.89 11.57 -0.45
C PRO A 36 13.26 10.45 -1.32
N ALA A 37 13.67 10.33 -2.57
CA ALA A 37 13.10 9.41 -3.56
C ALA A 37 13.56 7.95 -3.41
N ALA A 38 14.53 7.65 -2.52
CA ALA A 38 15.23 6.37 -2.51
C ALA A 38 15.15 5.54 -1.20
N SER A 39 14.44 5.99 -0.16
CA SER A 39 14.32 5.21 1.08
C SER A 39 13.06 4.34 1.07
N THR A 40 13.24 3.01 0.99
CA THR A 40 12.17 2.04 1.25
C THR A 40 11.85 1.99 2.75
N ALA A 41 10.61 1.66 3.13
CA ALA A 41 10.25 1.42 4.53
C ALA A 41 11.14 0.35 5.18
N ALA A 42 11.34 0.41 6.50
CA ALA A 42 11.85 -0.75 7.24
C ALA A 42 10.80 -1.89 7.18
N PRO A 43 11.20 -3.18 7.27
CA PRO A 43 10.24 -4.28 7.34
C PRO A 43 9.23 -4.07 8.48
N GLY A 44 7.94 -4.19 8.19
CA GLY A 44 6.87 -4.00 9.18
C GLY A 44 6.52 -2.54 9.49
N GLN A 45 7.11 -1.59 8.77
CA GLN A 45 6.82 -0.16 8.91
C GLN A 45 6.23 0.45 7.63
N GLY A 46 5.77 -0.38 6.70
CA GLY A 46 5.19 0.05 5.43
C GLY A 46 4.09 1.09 5.59
N LEU A 47 3.06 0.79 6.41
CA LEU A 47 1.95 1.71 6.61
C LEU A 47 2.37 3.04 7.26
N GLU A 48 3.21 3.02 8.28
CA GLU A 48 3.74 4.25 8.88
C GLU A 48 4.60 5.06 7.90
N TRP A 49 5.37 4.40 7.05
CA TRP A 49 6.16 5.05 6.00
C TRP A 49 5.24 5.74 4.99
N PHE A 50 4.15 5.08 4.60
CA PHE A 50 3.13 5.65 3.72
C PHE A 50 2.47 6.87 4.38
N GLN A 51 2.05 6.74 5.64
CA GLN A 51 1.47 7.85 6.39
C GLN A 51 2.41 9.06 6.44
N ALA A 52 3.69 8.85 6.80
CA ALA A 52 4.69 9.91 6.82
C ALA A 52 4.84 10.62 5.47
N ARG A 53 4.86 9.85 4.38
CA ARG A 53 5.01 10.36 3.01
C ARG A 53 3.81 11.21 2.56
N HIS A 54 2.62 10.92 3.07
CA HIS A 54 1.38 11.64 2.77
C HIS A 54 1.05 12.72 3.81
N GLY A 55 1.96 13.02 4.75
CA GLY A 55 1.74 14.02 5.80
C GLY A 55 0.68 13.62 6.84
N LEU A 56 0.40 12.33 6.96
CA LEU A 56 -0.57 11.75 7.88
C LEU A 56 0.10 11.34 9.21
N PRO A 57 -0.67 11.24 10.31
CA PRO A 57 -0.17 10.68 11.56
C PRO A 57 0.36 9.25 11.38
N ARG A 58 1.55 8.97 11.90
CA ARG A 58 2.22 7.65 11.81
C ARG A 58 1.69 6.69 12.87
N THR A 59 0.42 6.32 12.76
CA THR A 59 -0.26 5.46 13.74
C THR A 59 -0.03 3.97 13.50
N GLY A 60 0.33 3.58 12.27
CA GLY A 60 0.34 2.17 11.87
C GLY A 60 -1.06 1.54 11.78
N SER A 61 -2.11 2.37 11.82
CA SER A 61 -3.51 1.97 11.63
C SER A 61 -4.16 2.82 10.56
N VAL A 62 -5.15 2.28 9.85
CA VAL A 62 -5.83 2.98 8.77
C VAL A 62 -7.07 3.71 9.30
N ASP A 63 -6.93 5.02 9.54
CA ASP A 63 -8.07 5.90 9.73
C ASP A 63 -8.68 6.34 8.38
N GLY A 64 -9.77 7.11 8.41
CA GLY A 64 -10.45 7.55 7.18
C GLY A 64 -9.55 8.38 6.24
N ALA A 65 -8.60 9.15 6.78
CA ALA A 65 -7.66 9.93 5.96
C ALA A 65 -6.63 9.01 5.28
N THR A 66 -6.10 8.04 6.02
CA THR A 66 -5.20 7.01 5.51
C THR A 66 -5.89 6.13 4.47
N ALA A 67 -7.14 5.70 4.72
CA ALA A 67 -7.92 4.90 3.79
C ALA A 67 -8.13 5.61 2.45
N LYS A 68 -8.45 6.92 2.50
CA LYS A 68 -8.58 7.75 1.31
C LYS A 68 -7.26 7.88 0.55
N ALA A 69 -6.15 8.10 1.26
CA ALA A 69 -4.83 8.18 0.64
C ALA A 69 -4.42 6.85 -0.03
N LEU A 70 -4.64 5.72 0.65
CA LEU A 70 -4.38 4.37 0.11
C LEU A 70 -5.21 4.03 -1.13
N GLN A 71 -6.44 4.54 -1.20
CA GLN A 71 -7.31 4.38 -2.37
C GLN A 71 -6.75 5.13 -3.59
N GLN A 72 -6.13 6.29 -3.38
CA GLN A 72 -5.63 7.17 -4.44
C GLN A 72 -4.17 6.89 -4.84
N ALA A 73 -3.44 6.12 -4.02
CA ALA A 73 -2.04 5.83 -4.25
C ALA A 73 -1.82 4.95 -5.49
N PRO A 74 -0.79 5.23 -6.31
CA PRO A 74 -0.45 4.40 -7.45
C PRO A 74 0.09 3.04 -7.00
N ASP A 75 -0.18 1.99 -7.78
CA ASP A 75 0.26 0.61 -7.52
C ASP A 75 1.78 0.49 -7.25
N ALA A 76 2.60 1.29 -7.93
CA ALA A 76 4.04 1.31 -7.71
C ALA A 76 4.45 1.79 -6.30
N GLU A 77 3.67 2.69 -5.70
CA GLU A 77 3.86 3.12 -4.32
C GLU A 77 3.31 2.07 -3.35
N LEU A 78 2.12 1.54 -3.63
CA LEU A 78 1.50 0.50 -2.81
C LEU A 78 2.40 -0.73 -2.67
N ARG A 79 3.08 -1.16 -3.75
CA ARG A 79 4.05 -2.27 -3.69
C ARG A 79 5.32 -1.97 -2.87
N ARG A 80 5.66 -0.69 -2.68
CA ARG A 80 6.75 -0.26 -1.78
C ARG A 80 6.29 -0.18 -0.34
N THR A 81 5.02 0.19 -0.14
CA THR A 81 4.34 0.21 1.16
C THR A 81 4.17 -1.21 1.69
N PHE A 82 3.47 -2.08 0.95
CA PHE A 82 3.07 -3.41 1.39
C PHE A 82 3.91 -4.48 0.71
N ARG A 83 5.10 -4.73 1.25
CA ARG A 83 5.99 -5.78 0.73
C ARG A 83 5.73 -7.12 1.38
N THR A 84 5.34 -7.09 2.65
CA THR A 84 5.12 -8.28 3.48
C THR A 84 3.89 -8.10 4.35
N ALA A 85 3.35 -9.19 4.89
CA ALA A 85 2.20 -9.15 5.80
C ALA A 85 2.42 -8.26 7.04
N GLN A 86 3.67 -8.06 7.46
CA GLN A 86 4.04 -7.19 8.57
C GLN A 86 3.79 -5.71 8.27
N ASP A 87 3.73 -5.33 6.99
CA ASP A 87 3.52 -3.95 6.58
C ASP A 87 2.03 -3.53 6.61
N LEU A 88 1.11 -4.48 6.80
CA LEU A 88 -0.31 -4.22 7.01
C LEU A 88 -0.56 -3.62 8.40
N GLY A 89 -1.59 -2.77 8.49
CA GLY A 89 -2.12 -2.37 9.77
C GLY A 89 -2.83 -3.55 10.49
N PRO A 90 -3.10 -3.40 11.80
CA PRO A 90 -3.68 -4.48 12.60
C PRO A 90 -5.08 -4.90 12.12
N GLU A 91 -5.89 -3.95 11.66
CA GLU A 91 -7.25 -4.23 11.15
C GLU A 91 -7.21 -4.91 9.78
N GLU A 92 -6.33 -4.46 8.88
CA GLU A 92 -6.10 -5.07 7.57
C GLU A 92 -5.62 -6.51 7.71
N LEU A 93 -4.67 -6.76 8.63
CA LEU A 93 -4.20 -8.11 8.92
C LEU A 93 -5.31 -8.99 9.52
N ALA A 94 -6.15 -8.44 10.40
CA ALA A 94 -7.31 -9.16 10.95
C ALA A 94 -8.33 -9.51 9.84
N ASN A 95 -8.60 -8.60 8.91
CA ASN A 95 -9.47 -8.85 7.76
C ASN A 95 -8.88 -9.92 6.83
N ALA A 96 -7.59 -9.87 6.53
CA ALA A 96 -6.90 -10.91 5.77
C ALA A 96 -7.00 -12.29 6.46
N ARG A 97 -6.82 -12.34 7.79
CA ARG A 97 -6.99 -13.57 8.58
C ARG A 97 -8.43 -14.09 8.52
N THR A 98 -9.43 -13.22 8.49
CA THR A 98 -10.84 -13.61 8.28
C THR A 98 -11.05 -14.25 6.91
N VAL A 99 -10.48 -13.68 5.84
CA VAL A 99 -10.56 -14.26 4.47
C VAL A 99 -9.96 -15.67 4.43
N ILE A 100 -8.83 -15.89 5.10
CA ILE A 100 -8.19 -17.21 5.25
C ILE A 100 -9.10 -18.15 6.04
N GLY A 101 -9.62 -17.70 7.19
CA GLY A 101 -10.49 -18.51 8.05
C GLY A 101 -11.74 -18.98 7.32
N VAL A 102 -12.40 -18.11 6.57
CA VAL A 102 -13.57 -18.46 5.75
C VAL A 102 -13.18 -19.45 4.65
N GLY A 103 -12.05 -19.22 3.97
CA GLY A 103 -11.56 -20.15 2.94
C GLY A 103 -11.35 -21.56 3.50
N LYS A 104 -10.77 -21.67 4.70
CA LYS A 104 -10.62 -22.95 5.40
C LYS A 104 -11.95 -23.59 5.78
N GLY A 105 -12.88 -22.82 6.36
CA GLY A 105 -14.19 -23.33 6.76
C GLY A 105 -15.03 -23.84 5.58
N ALA A 106 -14.84 -23.23 4.40
CA ALA A 106 -15.46 -23.63 3.15
C ALA A 106 -14.66 -24.68 2.34
N ASN A 107 -13.56 -25.23 2.89
CA ASN A 107 -12.66 -26.17 2.21
C ASN A 107 -12.10 -25.67 0.87
N ILE A 108 -11.88 -24.35 0.73
CA ILE A 108 -11.29 -23.75 -0.45
C ILE A 108 -9.80 -24.14 -0.50
N PRO A 109 -9.29 -24.70 -1.62
CA PRO A 109 -7.88 -25.00 -1.79
C PRO A 109 -7.01 -23.76 -1.58
N GLU A 110 -5.74 -23.95 -1.19
CA GLU A 110 -4.81 -22.83 -0.93
C GLU A 110 -4.74 -21.83 -2.09
N GLN A 111 -4.77 -22.31 -3.33
CA GLN A 111 -4.77 -21.44 -4.51
C GLN A 111 -5.99 -20.50 -4.56
N GLY A 112 -7.18 -20.98 -4.16
CA GLY A 112 -8.38 -20.13 -4.06
C GLY A 112 -8.25 -19.09 -2.95
N GLN A 113 -7.62 -19.44 -1.83
CA GLN A 113 -7.34 -18.48 -0.75
C GLN A 113 -6.32 -17.41 -1.17
N VAL A 114 -5.28 -17.80 -1.92
CA VAL A 114 -4.33 -16.84 -2.54
C VAL A 114 -5.06 -15.86 -3.45
N ILE A 115 -5.96 -16.34 -4.33
CA ILE A 115 -6.75 -15.50 -5.24
C ILE A 115 -7.64 -14.51 -4.47
N ALA A 116 -8.27 -14.94 -3.37
CA ALA A 116 -9.05 -14.06 -2.51
C ALA A 116 -8.19 -12.97 -1.86
N LEU A 117 -7.02 -13.33 -1.32
CA LEU A 117 -6.08 -12.38 -0.73
C LEU A 117 -5.53 -11.38 -1.77
N MET A 118 -5.18 -11.85 -2.97
CA MET A 118 -4.78 -11.00 -4.10
C MET A 118 -5.87 -9.98 -4.44
N THR A 119 -7.12 -10.44 -4.47
CA THR A 119 -8.27 -9.59 -4.79
C THR A 119 -8.48 -8.55 -3.70
N ALA A 120 -8.62 -8.95 -2.44
CA ALA A 120 -8.81 -8.00 -1.34
C ALA A 120 -7.66 -6.99 -1.21
N MET A 121 -6.42 -7.41 -1.50
CA MET A 121 -5.27 -6.52 -1.54
C MET A 121 -5.40 -5.47 -2.66
N GLN A 122 -5.73 -5.89 -3.88
CA GLN A 122 -5.88 -4.98 -5.01
C GLN A 122 -7.07 -4.02 -4.84
N GLU A 123 -8.21 -4.55 -4.38
CA GLU A 123 -9.48 -3.80 -4.28
C GLU A 123 -9.46 -2.77 -3.16
N SER A 124 -8.95 -3.15 -1.98
CA SER A 124 -9.09 -2.31 -0.78
C SER A 124 -7.87 -2.26 0.11
N LYS A 125 -6.82 -3.05 -0.18
CA LYS A 125 -5.70 -3.27 0.76
C LYS A 125 -6.21 -3.80 2.10
N PHE A 126 -7.27 -4.61 2.06
CA PHE A 126 -8.01 -5.14 3.21
C PHE A 126 -8.76 -4.12 4.07
N VAL A 127 -8.91 -2.87 3.61
CA VAL A 127 -9.73 -1.86 4.29
C VAL A 127 -11.22 -2.17 4.05
N ASN A 128 -11.99 -2.29 5.14
CA ASN A 128 -13.42 -2.57 5.03
C ASN A 128 -14.24 -1.28 4.87
N TYR A 129 -14.53 -0.89 3.62
CA TYR A 129 -15.29 0.32 3.32
C TYR A 129 -16.79 0.13 3.59
N THR A 130 -17.29 0.72 4.68
CA THR A 130 -18.71 0.66 5.07
C THR A 130 -19.59 1.73 4.42
N VAL A 131 -18.95 2.67 3.73
CA VAL A 131 -19.61 3.67 2.89
C VAL A 131 -19.12 3.50 1.45
N PRO A 132 -19.97 3.69 0.43
CA PRO A 132 -19.55 3.48 -0.95
C PRO A 132 -18.43 4.42 -1.36
N VAL A 133 -17.44 3.89 -2.08
CA VAL A 133 -16.27 4.67 -2.52
C VAL A 133 -16.09 4.78 -4.03
N ASP A 134 -16.66 3.85 -4.81
CA ASP A 134 -16.81 3.93 -6.26
C ASP A 134 -18.17 3.34 -6.64
N HIS A 135 -19.05 4.14 -7.25
CA HIS A 135 -20.47 3.81 -7.40
C HIS A 135 -21.11 3.34 -6.08
N ASP A 136 -21.55 2.09 -6.01
CA ASP A 136 -22.10 1.40 -4.84
C ASP A 136 -21.17 0.30 -4.30
N SER A 137 -19.87 0.34 -4.66
CA SER A 137 -18.86 -0.62 -4.20
C SER A 137 -18.54 -0.46 -2.71
N LEU A 138 -18.54 -1.57 -1.99
CA LEU A 138 -18.38 -1.66 -0.54
C LEU A 138 -17.45 -2.81 -0.15
N GLY A 139 -16.98 -2.74 1.10
CA GLY A 139 -16.23 -3.80 1.74
C GLY A 139 -14.85 -4.06 1.17
N ILE A 140 -14.21 -5.12 1.67
CA ILE A 140 -12.81 -5.44 1.35
C ILE A 140 -12.59 -5.93 -0.09
N PHE A 141 -13.64 -6.43 -0.74
CA PHE A 141 -13.61 -6.90 -2.13
C PHE A 141 -14.18 -5.88 -3.12
N GLN A 142 -14.59 -4.69 -2.65
CA GLN A 142 -15.26 -3.67 -3.47
C GLN A 142 -16.46 -4.24 -4.25
N GLN A 143 -17.22 -5.09 -3.57
CA GLN A 143 -18.41 -5.74 -4.11
C GLN A 143 -19.54 -4.72 -4.26
N ARG A 144 -20.40 -4.92 -5.26
CA ARG A 144 -21.52 -4.03 -5.57
C ARG A 144 -22.87 -4.71 -5.33
N PRO A 145 -23.75 -4.15 -4.49
CA PRO A 145 -25.12 -4.65 -4.35
C PRO A 145 -25.87 -4.68 -5.67
N SER A 146 -25.73 -3.63 -6.49
CA SER A 146 -26.39 -3.51 -7.79
C SER A 146 -25.98 -4.58 -8.81
N THR A 147 -24.86 -5.27 -8.60
CA THR A 147 -24.42 -6.38 -9.48
C THR A 147 -24.65 -7.75 -8.86
N GLY A 148 -25.37 -7.83 -7.75
CA GLY A 148 -25.83 -9.10 -7.17
C GLY A 148 -24.83 -9.78 -6.23
N TRP A 149 -23.86 -9.06 -5.65
CA TRP A 149 -22.93 -9.62 -4.66
C TRP A 149 -23.53 -9.83 -3.26
N GLY A 150 -24.62 -9.12 -2.93
CA GLY A 150 -25.27 -9.11 -1.61
C GLY A 150 -25.82 -7.73 -1.25
N THR A 151 -26.51 -7.61 -0.11
CA THR A 151 -26.91 -6.29 0.42
C THR A 151 -25.69 -5.52 0.97
N PRO A 152 -25.77 -4.19 1.14
CA PRO A 152 -24.71 -3.41 1.79
C PRO A 152 -24.24 -4.00 3.13
N GLU A 153 -25.16 -4.45 3.97
CA GLU A 153 -24.85 -5.06 5.27
C GLU A 153 -24.10 -6.38 5.11
N GLN A 154 -24.47 -7.19 4.12
CA GLN A 154 -23.81 -8.47 3.85
C GLN A 154 -22.38 -8.29 3.33
N ILE A 155 -22.17 -7.34 2.41
CA ILE A 155 -20.86 -7.17 1.76
C ILE A 155 -19.90 -6.27 2.54
N THR A 156 -20.38 -5.60 3.59
CA THR A 156 -19.54 -4.90 4.59
C THR A 156 -19.24 -5.78 5.82
N ASP A 157 -19.86 -6.95 5.94
CA ASP A 157 -19.44 -7.99 6.88
C ASP A 157 -18.34 -8.86 6.23
N VAL A 158 -17.13 -8.84 6.81
CA VAL A 158 -15.94 -9.47 6.19
C VAL A 158 -16.11 -10.99 6.02
N PRO A 159 -16.63 -11.76 7.00
CA PRO A 159 -16.93 -13.17 6.79
C PRO A 159 -17.94 -13.41 5.67
N THR A 160 -19.05 -12.66 5.65
CA THR A 160 -20.13 -12.82 4.66
C THR A 160 -19.70 -12.42 3.25
N SER A 161 -19.01 -11.29 3.09
CA SER A 161 -18.42 -10.87 1.81
C SER A 161 -17.38 -11.87 1.29
N SER A 162 -16.59 -12.48 2.17
CA SER A 162 -15.66 -13.56 1.81
C SER A 162 -16.38 -14.81 1.31
N LYS A 163 -17.47 -15.22 1.97
CA LYS A 163 -18.31 -16.34 1.50
C LYS A 163 -18.90 -16.03 0.12
N SER A 164 -19.34 -14.79 -0.09
CA SER A 164 -19.83 -14.32 -1.39
C SER A 164 -18.73 -14.37 -2.45
N PHE A 165 -17.54 -13.84 -2.16
CA PHE A 165 -16.37 -13.89 -3.05
C PHE A 165 -15.99 -15.31 -3.42
N TYR A 166 -15.92 -16.24 -2.46
CA TYR A 166 -15.60 -17.63 -2.75
C TYR A 166 -16.70 -18.35 -3.55
N GLY A 167 -17.94 -17.84 -3.56
CA GLY A 167 -19.07 -18.48 -4.23
C GLY A 167 -19.77 -19.53 -3.37
N VAL A 168 -19.68 -19.41 -2.04
CA VAL A 168 -20.30 -20.32 -1.05
C VAL A 168 -21.40 -19.65 -0.23
N ALA A 169 -21.64 -18.35 -0.44
CA ALA A 169 -22.79 -17.68 0.15
C ALA A 169 -24.11 -18.24 -0.42
N PRO A 170 -25.16 -18.40 0.41
CA PRO A 170 -26.47 -18.87 -0.04
C PRO A 170 -27.32 -17.78 -0.71
N PHE A 171 -26.72 -16.64 -1.04
CA PHE A 171 -27.36 -15.47 -1.61
C PHE A 171 -26.49 -14.88 -2.72
N GLY A 172 -27.02 -13.87 -3.40
CA GLY A 172 -26.36 -13.22 -4.51
C GLY A 172 -26.56 -13.97 -5.82
N SER A 173 -26.45 -13.23 -6.92
CA SER A 173 -26.54 -13.75 -8.29
C SER A 173 -25.23 -13.58 -9.06
N ASN A 174 -24.26 -12.84 -8.51
CA ASN A 174 -22.94 -12.74 -9.09
C ASN A 174 -22.13 -14.02 -8.82
N PRO A 175 -21.44 -14.59 -9.82
CA PRO A 175 -20.62 -15.78 -9.60
C PRO A 175 -19.41 -15.45 -8.70
N GLY A 176 -19.19 -16.27 -7.69
CA GLY A 176 -17.95 -16.26 -6.90
C GLY A 176 -16.86 -17.16 -7.50
N LEU A 177 -15.69 -17.19 -6.85
CA LEU A 177 -14.48 -17.86 -7.31
C LEU A 177 -14.72 -19.30 -7.80
N ILE A 178 -15.31 -20.16 -6.97
CA ILE A 178 -15.47 -21.58 -7.33
C ILE A 178 -16.55 -21.82 -8.39
N GLN A 179 -17.32 -20.78 -8.72
CA GLN A 179 -18.36 -20.81 -9.75
C GLN A 179 -17.82 -20.35 -11.11
N ILE A 180 -16.57 -19.89 -11.19
CA ILE A 180 -15.88 -19.59 -12.44
C ILE A 180 -15.36 -20.90 -13.05
N ALA A 181 -15.83 -21.23 -14.25
CA ALA A 181 -15.43 -22.46 -14.92
C ALA A 181 -13.93 -22.49 -15.22
N GLY A 182 -13.24 -23.55 -14.79
CA GLY A 182 -11.82 -23.79 -15.08
C GLY A 182 -10.84 -22.95 -14.25
N TRP A 183 -11.32 -22.25 -13.21
CA TRP A 183 -10.51 -21.37 -12.38
C TRP A 183 -9.26 -22.05 -11.81
N GLU A 184 -9.33 -23.36 -11.52
CA GLU A 184 -8.23 -24.15 -10.96
C GLU A 184 -7.01 -24.20 -11.88
N THR A 185 -7.21 -24.02 -13.19
CA THR A 185 -6.16 -24.12 -14.22
C THR A 185 -5.73 -22.76 -14.77
N MET A 186 -6.41 -21.68 -14.39
CA MET A 186 -6.10 -20.32 -14.81
C MET A 186 -4.95 -19.74 -13.97
N ALA A 187 -4.25 -18.74 -14.53
CA ALA A 187 -3.32 -17.96 -13.74
C ALA A 187 -4.09 -17.22 -12.62
N PRO A 188 -3.57 -17.10 -11.39
CA PRO A 188 -4.30 -16.50 -10.27
C PRO A 188 -4.84 -15.09 -10.55
N GLY A 189 -4.05 -14.24 -11.23
CA GLY A 189 -4.49 -12.91 -11.63
C GLY A 189 -5.66 -12.92 -12.62
N ASP A 190 -5.70 -13.88 -13.55
CA ASP A 190 -6.80 -14.05 -14.49
C ASP A 190 -8.07 -14.50 -13.77
N VAL A 191 -7.96 -15.31 -12.72
CA VAL A 191 -9.12 -15.68 -11.89
C VAL A 191 -9.64 -14.47 -11.12
N CYS A 192 -8.76 -13.67 -10.50
CA CYS A 192 -9.18 -12.42 -9.84
C CYS A 192 -9.98 -11.54 -10.81
N GLN A 193 -9.46 -11.37 -12.03
CA GLN A 193 -10.15 -10.61 -13.08
C GLN A 193 -11.48 -11.26 -13.51
N ALA A 194 -11.53 -12.58 -13.66
CA ALA A 194 -12.75 -13.28 -14.05
C ALA A 194 -13.87 -13.12 -13.02
N VAL A 195 -13.51 -13.12 -11.73
CA VAL A 195 -14.44 -12.91 -10.61
C VAL A 195 -14.90 -11.46 -10.52
N GLN A 196 -13.96 -10.50 -10.53
CA GLN A 196 -14.26 -9.08 -10.29
C GLN A 196 -14.75 -8.33 -11.54
N ARG A 197 -14.33 -8.75 -12.74
CA ARG A 197 -14.62 -8.09 -14.03
C ARG A 197 -14.23 -6.62 -14.04
N SER A 198 -13.02 -6.32 -13.57
CA SER A 198 -12.44 -4.98 -13.49
C SER A 198 -12.07 -4.40 -14.86
N ALA A 199 -11.97 -3.07 -14.95
CA ALA A 199 -11.45 -2.36 -16.13
C ALA A 199 -9.92 -2.45 -16.30
N TYR A 200 -9.21 -3.01 -15.31
CA TYR A 200 -7.75 -3.08 -15.25
C TYR A 200 -7.27 -4.50 -14.93
N PRO A 201 -7.37 -5.44 -15.88
CA PRO A 201 -7.11 -6.87 -15.64
C PRO A 201 -5.69 -7.16 -15.12
N ASP A 202 -4.70 -6.40 -15.59
CA ASP A 202 -3.28 -6.66 -15.30
C ASP A 202 -2.85 -6.29 -13.87
N ARG A 203 -3.75 -5.71 -13.07
CA ARG A 203 -3.39 -5.20 -11.73
C ARG A 203 -3.36 -6.28 -10.65
N TYR A 204 -4.04 -7.42 -10.81
CA TYR A 204 -4.09 -8.43 -9.75
C TYR A 204 -2.78 -9.21 -9.59
N ALA A 205 -2.14 -9.59 -10.71
CA ALA A 205 -0.97 -10.48 -10.71
C ALA A 205 0.21 -9.94 -9.89
N GLN A 206 0.32 -8.62 -9.72
CA GLN A 206 1.39 -7.99 -8.94
C GLN A 206 1.35 -8.34 -7.45
N TRP A 207 0.21 -8.82 -6.94
CA TRP A 207 0.01 -9.16 -5.52
C TRP A 207 0.17 -10.65 -5.21
N GLU A 208 0.46 -11.49 -6.20
CA GLU A 208 0.52 -12.94 -6.00
C GLU A 208 1.59 -13.33 -4.96
N GLY A 209 2.81 -12.78 -5.07
CA GLY A 209 3.88 -13.05 -4.11
C GLY A 209 3.50 -12.64 -2.69
N PHE A 210 2.96 -11.42 -2.53
CA PHE A 210 2.47 -10.93 -1.25
C PHE A 210 1.39 -11.83 -0.65
N ALA A 211 0.40 -12.25 -1.46
CA ALA A 211 -0.70 -13.08 -1.01
C ALA A 211 -0.25 -14.49 -0.59
N ARG A 212 0.71 -15.08 -1.31
CA ARG A 212 1.32 -16.36 -0.94
C ARG A 212 2.09 -16.27 0.38
N ASP A 213 2.90 -15.23 0.56
CA ASP A 213 3.65 -15.01 1.80
C ASP A 213 2.72 -14.76 2.99
N LEU A 214 1.66 -13.96 2.79
CA LEU A 214 0.63 -13.70 3.77
C LEU A 214 -0.10 -15.00 4.18
N LEU A 215 -0.53 -15.81 3.21
CA LEU A 215 -1.19 -17.09 3.50
C LEU A 215 -0.25 -18.03 4.27
N ALA A 216 0.99 -18.19 3.81
CA ALA A 216 1.97 -19.08 4.44
C ALA A 216 2.26 -18.69 5.89
N ARG A 217 2.36 -17.38 6.17
CA ARG A 217 2.61 -16.85 7.51
C ARG A 217 1.42 -17.02 8.44
N GLU A 218 0.23 -16.64 8.00
CA GLU A 218 -0.92 -16.51 8.88
C GLU A 218 -1.70 -17.83 9.03
N SER A 219 -1.78 -18.63 7.96
CA SER A 219 -2.57 -19.86 7.91
C SER A 219 -2.32 -20.80 9.10
N PRO A 220 -1.07 -21.10 9.56
CA PRO A 220 -0.86 -22.02 10.68
C PRO A 220 -1.60 -21.65 11.98
N THR A 221 -1.94 -20.38 12.17
CA THR A 221 -2.57 -19.87 13.40
C THR A 221 -4.02 -19.43 13.21
N VAL A 222 -4.54 -19.44 11.98
CA VAL A 222 -5.92 -19.03 11.68
C VAL A 222 -6.85 -20.24 11.73
N PRO A 223 -7.83 -20.28 12.65
CA PRO A 223 -8.85 -21.34 12.66
C PRO A 223 -9.86 -21.15 11.51
N PRO A 224 -10.57 -22.22 11.10
CA PRO A 224 -11.66 -22.10 10.14
C PRO A 224 -12.83 -21.27 10.70
N ILE A 225 -13.50 -20.52 9.81
CA ILE A 225 -14.73 -19.76 10.06
C ILE A 225 -15.82 -20.36 9.15
N PHE A 226 -16.92 -20.82 9.74
CA PHE A 226 -18.01 -21.53 9.06
C PHE A 226 -19.18 -20.61 8.68
#